data_AF-A0A421CJ56-F1
#
_entry.id   AF-A0A421CJ56-F1
#
_cell.length_a   1.000
_cell.length_b   1.000
_cell.length_c   1.000
_cell.angle_alpha   90.00
_cell.angle_beta   90.00
_cell.angle_gamma   90.00
#
_symmetry.space_group_name_H-M   'P 1'
#
loop_
_entity.id
_entity.type
_entity.pdbx_description
1 polymer ?
#
loop_
_entity_poly.entity_id
_entity_poly.type
_entity_poly.pdbx_seq_one_letter_code
_entity_poly.pdbx_strand_id
1 'polypeptide(L)'
;MEILKVSSKSNPNKVAGAIAGVISKNEQVELQAIGAGAVNQAVKAVAIASRFLREQGTRVYMVPGFVEIQIGEEMRTGITIKIVSEKDESK
;
A
#
# COMPACT_ATOMS: atom_id res chain seq x y z
N MET A 1 0.41 10.48 7.79
CA MET A 1 0.12 9.25 7.01
C MET A 1 1.15 9.19 5.90
N GLU A 2 1.93 8.12 5.83
CA GLU A 2 2.99 7.98 4.83
C GLU A 2 2.39 7.49 3.50
N ILE A 3 2.81 8.11 2.38
CA ILE A 3 2.30 7.81 1.04
C ILE A 3 3.42 7.16 0.23
N LEU A 4 3.19 5.94 -0.24
CA LEU A 4 4.07 5.20 -1.12
C LEU A 4 3.52 5.27 -2.55
N LYS A 5 4.25 5.96 -3.43
CA LYS A 5 3.90 6.05 -4.86
C LYS A 5 4.35 4.77 -5.58
N VAL A 6 3.42 4.11 -6.26
CA VAL A 6 3.67 2.87 -7.00
C VAL A 6 3.54 3.13 -8.49
N SER A 7 4.49 2.61 -9.27
CA SER A 7 4.49 2.66 -10.73
C SER A 7 4.39 1.24 -11.31
N SER A 8 4.16 1.14 -12.61
CA SER A 8 4.20 -0.15 -13.33
C SER A 8 5.56 -0.85 -13.27
N LYS A 9 6.65 -0.11 -13.02
CA LYS A 9 8.02 -0.63 -12.89
C LYS A 9 8.40 -0.96 -11.44
N SER A 10 7.57 -0.62 -10.47
CA SER A 10 7.85 -0.89 -9.06
C SER A 10 7.95 -2.39 -8.82
N ASN A 11 8.96 -2.83 -8.08
CA ASN A 11 9.10 -4.23 -7.67
C ASN A 11 8.16 -4.51 -6.47
N PRO A 12 7.16 -5.41 -6.58
CA PRO A 12 6.19 -5.64 -5.51
C PRO A 12 6.83 -6.06 -4.19
N ASN A 13 7.93 -6.82 -4.20
CA ASN A 13 8.63 -7.22 -2.98
C ASN A 13 9.26 -6.02 -2.25
N LYS A 14 9.82 -5.06 -2.99
CA LYS A 14 10.38 -3.84 -2.40
C LYS A 14 9.29 -2.97 -1.79
N VAL A 15 8.17 -2.82 -2.49
CA VAL A 15 7.00 -2.07 -1.99
C VAL A 15 6.41 -2.76 -0.76
N ALA A 16 6.33 -4.10 -0.75
CA ALA A 16 5.87 -4.87 0.40
C ALA A 16 6.74 -4.66 1.64
N GLY A 17 8.07 -4.66 1.46
CA GLY A 17 9.01 -4.34 2.54
C GLY A 17 8.82 -2.92 3.09
N ALA A 18 8.55 -1.95 2.21
CA ALA A 18 8.23 -0.59 2.63
C ALA A 18 6.91 -0.53 3.42
N ILE A 19 5.84 -1.20 2.94
CA ILE A 19 4.56 -1.31 3.66
C ILE A 19 4.78 -1.87 5.07
N ALA A 20 5.47 -3.01 5.20
CA ALA A 20 5.74 -3.62 6.49
C ALA A 20 6.56 -2.70 7.41
N GLY A 21 7.57 -2.02 6.85
CA GLY A 21 8.38 -1.04 7.56
C GLY A 21 7.56 0.12 8.12
N VAL A 22 6.61 0.65 7.35
CA VAL A 22 5.72 1.72 7.81
C VAL A 22 4.74 1.19 8.86
N ILE A 23 4.09 0.04 8.61
CA ILE A 23 3.09 -0.56 9.51
C ILE A 23 3.71 -0.96 10.87
N SER A 24 4.98 -1.35 10.91
CA SER A 24 5.66 -1.64 12.19
C SER A 24 5.76 -0.43 13.14
N LYS A 25 5.61 0.80 12.61
CA LYS A 25 5.75 2.06 13.34
C LYS A 25 4.45 2.86 13.41
N ASN A 26 3.52 2.59 12.50
CA ASN A 26 2.28 3.34 12.31
C ASN A 26 1.13 2.38 12.03
N GLU A 27 -0.10 2.74 12.36
CA GLU A 27 -1.25 1.87 12.13
C GLU A 27 -1.78 1.89 10.68
N GLN A 28 -1.19 2.72 9.81
CA GLN A 28 -1.66 2.88 8.44
C GLN A 28 -0.58 3.37 7.48
N VAL A 29 -0.72 3.00 6.21
CA VAL A 29 0.05 3.50 5.06
C VAL A 29 -0.85 3.66 3.84
N GLU A 30 -0.55 4.63 2.98
CA GLU A 30 -1.25 4.81 1.71
C GLU A 30 -0.40 4.35 0.54
N LEU A 31 -0.97 3.62 -0.40
CA LEU A 31 -0.38 3.45 -1.74
C LEU A 31 -1.15 4.32 -2.73
N GLN A 32 -0.42 5.02 -3.60
CA GLN A 32 -1.00 5.75 -4.72
C GLN A 32 -0.45 5.20 -6.03
N ALA A 33 -1.35 4.85 -6.95
CA ALA A 33 -1.01 4.20 -8.20
C ALA A 33 -1.86 4.76 -9.35
N ILE A 34 -1.21 5.04 -10.50
CA ILE A 34 -1.87 5.55 -11.70
C ILE A 34 -1.66 4.56 -12.84
N GLY A 35 -2.77 4.12 -13.44
CA GLY A 35 -2.79 3.15 -14.55
C GLY A 35 -2.74 1.69 -14.08
N ALA A 36 -3.26 0.79 -14.94
CA ALA A 36 -3.48 -0.62 -14.61
C ALA A 36 -2.23 -1.35 -14.13
N GLY A 37 -1.07 -1.08 -14.75
CA GLY A 37 0.20 -1.70 -14.36
C GLY A 37 0.61 -1.33 -12.94
N ALA A 38 0.51 -0.05 -12.56
CA ALA A 38 0.85 0.41 -11.23
C ALA A 38 -0.10 -0.16 -10.16
N VAL A 39 -1.40 -0.20 -10.45
CA VAL A 39 -2.41 -0.78 -9.56
C VAL A 39 -2.13 -2.27 -9.32
N ASN A 40 -1.81 -3.03 -10.37
CA ASN A 40 -1.43 -4.44 -10.23
C ASN A 40 -0.20 -4.62 -9.32
N GLN A 41 0.84 -3.78 -9.47
CA GLN A 41 2.02 -3.84 -8.61
C GLN A 41 1.69 -3.47 -7.15
N ALA A 42 0.82 -2.48 -6.94
CA ALA A 42 0.38 -2.09 -5.60
C ALA A 42 -0.37 -3.23 -4.92
N VAL A 43 -1.36 -3.83 -5.59
CA VAL A 43 -2.14 -4.96 -5.04
C VAL A 43 -1.25 -6.18 -4.74
N LYS A 44 -0.32 -6.53 -5.63
CA LYS A 44 0.67 -7.58 -5.36
C LYS A 44 1.51 -7.29 -4.13
N ALA A 45 1.95 -6.04 -3.96
CA ALA A 45 2.72 -5.63 -2.78
C ALA A 45 1.90 -5.74 -1.50
N VAL A 46 0.61 -5.35 -1.51
CA VAL A 46 -0.30 -5.54 -0.36
C VAL A 46 -0.43 -7.02 -0.02
N ALA A 47 -0.63 -7.89 -1.00
CA ALA A 47 -0.76 -9.33 -0.76
C ALA A 47 0.51 -9.93 -0.12
N ILE A 48 1.69 -9.54 -0.59
CA ILE A 48 2.97 -9.99 -0.03
C ILE A 48 3.17 -9.44 1.40
N ALA A 49 2.94 -8.13 1.60
CA ALA A 49 3.07 -7.50 2.92
C ALA A 49 2.11 -8.12 3.94
N SER A 50 0.87 -8.42 3.54
CA SER A 50 -0.14 -9.04 4.40
C SER A 50 0.32 -10.40 4.93
N ARG A 51 1.01 -11.20 4.10
CA ARG A 51 1.58 -12.48 4.54
C ARG A 51 2.60 -12.28 5.66
N PHE A 52 3.57 -11.39 5.43
CA PHE A 52 4.64 -11.12 6.40
C PHE A 52 4.11 -10.52 7.70
N LEU A 53 3.16 -9.59 7.63
CA LEU A 53 2.58 -8.94 8.80
C LEU A 53 1.74 -9.93 9.63
N ARG A 54 1.01 -10.83 8.98
CA ARG A 54 0.24 -11.87 9.68
C ARG A 54 1.13 -12.85 10.43
N GLU A 55 2.28 -13.24 9.85
CA GLU A 55 3.30 -14.05 10.53
C GLU A 55 3.83 -13.35 11.81
N GLN A 56 3.78 -12.00 11.85
CA GLN A 56 4.14 -11.16 13.00
C GLN A 56 2.96 -10.81 13.92
N GLY A 57 1.78 -11.42 13.73
CA GLY A 57 0.60 -11.15 14.58
C GLY A 57 -0.13 -9.84 14.26
N THR A 58 0.15 -9.22 13.12
CA THR A 58 -0.54 -8.01 12.65
C THR A 58 -1.44 -8.33 11.46
N ARG A 59 -2.74 -8.08 11.59
CA ARG A 59 -3.67 -8.17 10.46
C ARG A 59 -3.71 -6.83 9.75
N VAL A 60 -3.92 -6.84 8.43
CA VAL A 60 -4.09 -5.62 7.65
C VAL A 60 -5.30 -5.70 6.74
N TYR A 61 -5.94 -4.56 6.53
CA TYR A 61 -7.10 -4.39 5.66
C TYR A 61 -6.77 -3.43 4.53
N MET A 62 -7.28 -3.71 3.35
CA MET A 62 -7.12 -2.89 2.15
C MET A 62 -8.41 -2.10 1.89
N VAL A 63 -8.32 -0.77 1.87
CA VAL A 63 -9.44 0.13 1.57
C VAL A 63 -9.11 0.90 0.29
N PRO A 64 -9.69 0.52 -0.87
CA PRO A 64 -9.47 1.23 -2.12
C PRO A 64 -10.28 2.52 -2.21
N GLY A 65 -9.78 3.49 -2.98
CA GLY A 65 -10.49 4.72 -3.32
C GLY A 65 -9.92 5.38 -4.57
N PHE A 66 -10.57 6.45 -5.03
CA PHE A 66 -10.03 7.34 -6.06
C PHE A 66 -9.19 8.45 -5.43
N VAL A 67 -8.18 8.90 -6.16
CA VAL A 67 -7.36 10.06 -5.78
C VAL A 67 -7.00 10.86 -7.02
N GLU A 68 -7.02 12.19 -6.90
CA GLU A 68 -6.51 13.09 -7.92
C GLU A 68 -5.05 13.42 -7.62
N ILE A 69 -4.16 13.12 -8.56
CA ILE A 69 -2.71 13.30 -8.40
C ILE A 69 -2.20 14.25 -9.48
N GLN A 70 -1.52 15.31 -9.03
CA GLN A 70 -0.85 16.24 -9.94
C GLN A 70 0.45 15.63 -10.48
N ILE A 71 0.58 15.57 -11.81
CA ILE A 71 1.80 15.18 -12.53
C ILE A 71 2.15 16.29 -13.50
N GLY A 72 3.18 17.08 -13.16
CA GLY A 72 3.49 18.30 -13.89
C GLY A 72 2.34 19.29 -13.77
N GLU A 73 1.78 19.70 -14.91
CA GLU A 73 0.63 20.60 -14.99
C GLU A 73 -0.71 19.86 -15.15
N GLU A 74 -0.69 18.53 -15.30
CA GLU A 74 -1.89 17.73 -15.48
C GLU A 74 -2.37 17.11 -14.15
N MET A 75 -3.69 17.13 -13.94
CA MET A 75 -4.34 16.31 -12.92
C MET A 75 -4.69 14.95 -13.51
N ARG A 76 -4.35 13.88 -12.79
CA ARG A 76 -4.67 12.52 -13.19
C ARG A 76 -5.39 11.79 -12.07
N THR A 77 -6.50 11.15 -12.44
CA THR A 77 -7.19 10.21 -11.56
C THR A 77 -6.37 8.93 -11.41
N GLY A 78 -6.08 8.56 -10.16
CA GLY A 78 -5.44 7.30 -9.77
C GLY A 78 -6.28 6.52 -8.78
N ILE A 79 -5.75 5.38 -8.36
CA ILE A 79 -6.28 4.59 -7.25
C ILE A 79 -5.41 4.86 -6.03
N THR A 80 -6.06 5.17 -4.92
CA THR A 80 -5.45 5.12 -3.60
C THR A 80 -5.84 3.80 -2.92
N ILE A 81 -4.91 3.23 -2.18
CA ILE A 81 -5.11 2.02 -1.39
C ILE A 81 -4.62 2.34 0.01
N LYS A 82 -5.54 2.63 0.92
CA LYS A 82 -5.23 2.74 2.35
C LYS A 82 -5.10 1.34 2.93
N ILE A 83 -3.98 1.09 3.57
CA ILE A 83 -3.70 -0.14 4.31
C ILE A 83 -3.77 0.21 5.78
N VAL A 84 -4.65 -0.45 6.53
CA VAL A 84 -4.85 -0.22 7.97
C VAL A 84 -4.50 -1.50 8.71
N SER A 85 -3.70 -1.41 9.76
CA SER A 85 -3.37 -2.55 10.61
C SER A 85 -4.28 -2.65 11.82
N GLU A 86 -4.58 -3.89 12.20
CA GLU A 86 -5.19 -4.26 13.47
C GLU A 86 -4.26 -5.26 14.16
N LYS A 87 -3.89 -4.96 15.41
CA LYS A 87 -3.09 -5.89 16.21
C LYS A 87 -4.00 -7.00 16.69
N ASP A 88 -3.57 -8.24 16.50
CA ASP A 88 -4.31 -9.38 17.03
C ASP A 88 -4.03 -9.46 18.54
N GLU A 89 -4.94 -8.95 19.37
CA GLU A 89 -4.83 -8.98 20.85
C GLU A 89 -4.96 -10.40 21.43
N SER A 90 -5.16 -11.40 20.58
CA SER A 90 -5.35 -12.81 20.96
C SER A 90 -4.04 -13.59 21.21
N LYS A 91 -2.89 -12.90 21.34
CA LYS A 91 -1.59 -13.48 21.67
C LYS A 91 -0.95 -12.83 22.89
#